data_AF-A0A223P4N8-F1
#
_entry.id   AF-A0A223P4N8-F1
#
_cell.length_a   1.000
_cell.length_b   1.000
_cell.length_c   1.000
_cell.angle_alpha   90.00
_cell.angle_beta   90.00
_cell.angle_gamma   90.00
#
_symmetry.space_group_name_H-M   'P 1'
#
loop_
_entity.id
_entity.type
_entity.pdbx_description
1 polymer ?
#
loop_
_entity_poly.entity_id
_entity_poly.type
_entity_poly.pdbx_seq_one_letter_code
_entity_poly.pdbx_strand_id
1 'polypeptide(L)'
;MARRYHYSVYVIELSTDVLYEARFRKANPDYVTGKPCVYVGMTGLNVDQRFDKHKAGIQSNRFVREYGLHLLPKLYEMYNPMPYDGARDMEVELAIGLREAGYGVWQA
;
A
#
# COMPACT_ATOMS: atom_id res chain seq x y z
N MET A 1 29.73 9.26 8.29
CA MET A 1 28.32 9.66 8.47
C MET A 1 27.46 8.42 8.42
N ALA A 2 26.65 8.15 9.45
CA ALA A 2 25.68 7.05 9.40
C ALA A 2 24.72 7.27 8.23
N ARG A 3 24.49 6.25 7.41
CA ARG A 3 23.60 6.34 6.24
C ARG A 3 22.19 6.63 6.75
N ARG A 4 21.62 7.77 6.35
CA ARG A 4 20.26 8.17 6.75
C ARG A 4 19.25 7.15 6.20
N TYR A 5 18.32 6.73 7.03
CA TYR A 5 17.20 5.89 6.61
C TYR A 5 16.39 6.61 5.52
N HIS A 6 15.99 5.85 4.50
CA HIS A 6 15.30 6.38 3.32
C HIS A 6 14.24 5.41 2.78
N TYR A 7 14.00 4.28 3.46
CA TYR A 7 12.89 3.42 3.12
C TYR A 7 11.63 3.89 3.86
N SER A 8 10.50 3.81 3.17
CA SER A 8 9.20 4.24 3.67
C SER A 8 8.15 3.22 3.28
N VAL A 9 7.23 2.92 4.20
CA VAL A 9 5.95 2.27 3.84
C VAL A 9 4.97 3.31 3.32
N TYR A 10 4.02 2.89 2.51
CA TYR A 10 2.97 3.75 1.99
C TYR A 10 1.66 2.97 1.80
N VAL A 11 0.56 3.71 1.86
CA VAL A 11 -0.80 3.19 1.62
C VAL A 11 -1.47 4.04 0.57
N ILE A 12 -2.03 3.39 -0.44
CA ILE A 12 -2.79 4.01 -1.53
C ILE A 12 -4.23 3.55 -1.45
N GLU A 13 -5.17 4.48 -1.49
CA GLU A 13 -6.57 4.16 -1.67
C GLU A 13 -6.84 3.64 -3.09
N LEU A 14 -7.57 2.54 -3.19
CA LEU A 14 -8.01 1.95 -4.45
C LEU A 14 -9.51 2.22 -4.63
N SER A 15 -9.92 2.49 -5.88
CA SER A 15 -11.34 2.46 -6.26
C SER A 15 -11.96 1.15 -5.82
N THR A 16 -13.18 1.21 -5.30
CA THR A 16 -13.97 0.04 -4.91
C THR A 16 -14.25 -0.90 -6.09
N ASP A 17 -14.12 -0.43 -7.33
CA ASP A 17 -14.18 -1.28 -8.53
C ASP A 17 -13.15 -2.41 -8.52
N VAL A 18 -12.07 -2.29 -7.74
CA VAL A 18 -11.10 -3.38 -7.55
C VAL A 18 -11.77 -4.65 -6.97
N LEU A 19 -12.93 -4.55 -6.33
CA LEU A 19 -13.70 -5.69 -5.84
C LEU A 19 -14.27 -6.56 -6.96
N TYR A 20 -14.38 -6.04 -8.19
CA TYR A 20 -14.74 -6.85 -9.37
C TYR A 20 -13.61 -7.82 -9.76
N GLU A 21 -12.36 -7.52 -9.40
CA GLU A 21 -11.21 -8.37 -9.67
C GLU A 21 -11.23 -9.61 -8.78
N ALA A 22 -11.47 -10.78 -9.38
CA ALA A 22 -11.60 -12.04 -8.65
C ALA A 22 -10.38 -12.36 -7.77
N ARG A 23 -9.17 -11.97 -8.19
CA ARG A 23 -7.94 -12.14 -7.39
C ARG A 23 -7.95 -11.27 -6.13
N PHE A 24 -8.34 -10.01 -6.25
CA PHE A 24 -8.42 -9.10 -5.11
C PHE A 24 -9.44 -9.58 -4.08
N ARG A 25 -10.63 -9.96 -4.55
CA ARG A 25 -11.70 -10.49 -3.69
C ARG A 25 -11.29 -11.79 -2.98
N LYS A 26 -10.64 -12.71 -3.68
CA LYS A 26 -10.12 -13.96 -3.07
C LYS A 26 -9.05 -13.72 -2.00
N ALA A 27 -8.25 -12.66 -2.15
CA ALA A 27 -7.24 -12.30 -1.16
C ALA A 27 -7.82 -11.57 0.07
N ASN A 28 -9.11 -11.21 0.03
CA ASN A 28 -9.78 -10.45 1.09
C ASN A 28 -11.12 -11.11 1.47
N PRO A 29 -11.10 -12.35 2.00
CA PRO A 29 -12.32 -13.06 2.38
C PRO A 29 -13.08 -12.36 3.52
N ASP A 30 -12.36 -11.66 4.41
CA ASP A 30 -12.92 -11.00 5.60
C ASP A 30 -13.17 -9.50 5.39
N TYR A 31 -13.20 -9.04 4.13
CA TYR A 31 -13.48 -7.64 3.81
C TYR A 31 -14.87 -7.21 4.33
N VAL A 32 -14.91 -6.09 5.04
CA VAL A 32 -16.14 -5.50 5.55
C VAL A 32 -16.68 -4.49 4.54
N THR A 33 -17.88 -4.76 4.00
CA THR A 33 -18.55 -3.87 3.04
C THR A 33 -18.59 -2.42 3.52
N GLY A 34 -18.08 -1.51 2.67
CA GLY A 34 -18.05 -0.08 2.95
C GLY A 34 -16.73 0.42 3.57
N LYS A 35 -15.83 -0.49 3.98
CA LYS A 35 -14.46 -0.12 4.31
C LYS A 35 -13.65 0.21 3.06
N PRO A 36 -12.61 1.05 3.15
CA PRO A 36 -11.75 1.33 2.00
C PRO A 36 -11.02 0.08 1.48
N CYS A 37 -10.80 0.06 0.18
CA CYS A 37 -9.84 -0.85 -0.45
C CYS A 37 -8.50 -0.12 -0.60
N VAL A 38 -7.40 -0.77 -0.24
CA VAL A 38 -6.07 -0.14 -0.18
C VAL A 38 -4.99 -1.06 -0.72
N TYR A 39 -3.94 -0.44 -1.25
CA TYR A 39 -2.66 -1.09 -1.55
C TYR A 39 -1.63 -0.67 -0.52
N VAL A 40 -0.89 -1.63 0.03
CA VAL A 40 0.24 -1.40 0.95
C VAL A 40 1.53 -1.80 0.25
N GLY A 41 2.57 -0.98 0.38
CA GLY A 41 3.90 -1.29 -0.14
C GLY A 41 5.00 -0.50 0.55
N MET A 42 6.25 -0.79 0.19
CA MET A 42 7.41 -0.01 0.63
C MET A 42 8.26 0.48 -0.54
N THR A 43 9.05 1.53 -0.30
CA THR A 43 9.94 2.10 -1.31
C THR A 43 11.15 2.78 -0.68
N GLY A 44 12.28 2.77 -1.40
CA GLY A 44 13.43 3.63 -1.12
C GLY A 44 13.41 4.96 -1.88
N LEU A 45 12.33 5.23 -2.63
CA LEU A 45 12.09 6.51 -3.30
C LEU A 45 11.27 7.43 -2.39
N ASN A 46 11.12 8.68 -2.79
CA ASN A 46 10.02 9.49 -2.25
C ASN A 46 8.67 8.83 -2.62
N VAL A 47 7.71 8.85 -1.69
CA VAL A 47 6.44 8.13 -1.83
C VAL A 47 5.58 8.68 -2.97
N ASP A 48 5.56 10.00 -3.18
CA ASP A 48 4.85 10.62 -4.30
C ASP A 48 5.45 10.17 -5.64
N GLN A 49 6.79 10.21 -5.76
CA GLN A 49 7.48 9.70 -6.94
C GLN A 49 7.21 8.22 -7.19
N ARG A 50 7.07 7.43 -6.12
CA ARG A 50 6.72 6.01 -6.24
C ARG A 50 5.30 5.85 -6.77
N PHE A 51 4.36 6.65 -6.28
CA PHE A 51 2.97 6.63 -6.74
C PHE A 51 2.87 7.06 -8.21
N ASP A 52 3.55 8.13 -8.61
CA ASP A 52 3.60 8.60 -10.01
C ASP A 52 4.11 7.50 -10.94
N LYS A 53 5.18 6.79 -10.54
CA LYS A 53 5.70 5.65 -11.31
C LYS A 53 4.66 4.54 -11.47
N HIS A 54 3.89 4.22 -10.42
CA HIS A 54 2.80 3.25 -10.54
C HIS A 54 1.76 3.70 -11.56
N LYS A 55 1.30 4.95 -11.49
CA LYS A 55 0.30 5.52 -12.41
C LYS A 55 0.82 5.60 -13.85
N ALA A 56 2.12 5.84 -14.04
CA ALA A 56 2.78 5.82 -15.35
C ALA A 56 3.08 4.40 -15.88
N GLY A 57 2.82 3.34 -15.11
CA GLY A 57 3.11 1.97 -15.52
C GLY A 57 4.57 1.55 -15.41
N ILE A 58 5.40 2.32 -14.70
CA ILE A 58 6.84 2.07 -14.55
C ILE A 58 7.07 1.32 -13.24
N GLN A 59 7.58 0.09 -13.35
CA GLN A 59 7.77 -0.80 -12.19
C GLN A 59 6.50 -0.83 -11.32
N SER A 60 5.33 -1.02 -11.95
CA SER A 60 4.04 -0.78 -11.31
C SER A 60 3.33 -2.06 -10.89
N ASN A 61 2.45 -1.93 -9.89
CA ASN A 61 1.43 -2.92 -9.60
C ASN A 61 0.17 -2.60 -10.42
N ARG A 62 -0.43 -3.63 -11.04
CA ARG A 62 -1.63 -3.47 -11.86
C ARG A 62 -2.78 -2.78 -11.11
N PHE A 63 -3.03 -3.17 -9.85
CA PHE A 63 -4.13 -2.60 -9.08
C PHE A 63 -3.90 -1.14 -8.73
N VAL A 64 -2.68 -0.75 -8.40
CA VAL A 64 -2.36 0.68 -8.18
C VAL A 64 -2.48 1.47 -9.47
N ARG A 65 -1.99 0.92 -10.59
CA ARG A 65 -2.08 1.60 -11.89
C ARG A 65 -3.53 1.84 -12.30
N GLU A 66 -4.37 0.82 -12.23
CA GLU A 66 -5.75 0.86 -12.73
C GLU A 66 -6.73 1.48 -11.72
N TYR A 67 -6.59 1.17 -10.43
CA TYR A 67 -7.57 1.56 -9.40
C TYR A 67 -7.02 2.56 -8.37
N GLY A 68 -5.71 2.85 -8.34
CA GLY A 68 -5.14 3.78 -7.37
C GLY A 68 -5.66 5.20 -7.53
N LEU A 69 -6.20 5.76 -6.44
CA LEU A 69 -6.82 7.08 -6.34
C LEU A 69 -5.84 8.12 -5.77
N HIS A 70 -5.43 7.95 -4.51
CA HIS A 70 -4.48 8.84 -3.84
C HIS A 70 -3.80 8.14 -2.65
N LEU A 71 -2.74 8.74 -2.13
CA LEU A 71 -2.09 8.30 -0.90
C LEU A 71 -2.98 8.53 0.32
N LEU A 72 -2.78 7.72 1.38
CA LEU A 72 -3.43 7.86 2.68
C LEU A 72 -2.37 8.05 3.79
N PRO A 73 -1.74 9.23 3.90
CA PRO A 73 -0.57 9.43 4.75
C PRO A 73 -0.83 9.20 6.24
N LYS A 74 -2.07 9.46 6.69
CA LYS A 74 -2.54 9.19 8.06
C LYS A 74 -2.37 7.73 8.50
N LEU A 75 -2.25 6.79 7.56
CA LEU A 75 -2.08 5.37 7.85
C LEU A 75 -0.62 4.93 7.98
N TYR A 76 0.35 5.74 7.54
CA TYR A 76 1.73 5.28 7.42
C TYR A 76 2.83 6.27 7.81
N GLU A 77 2.58 7.59 7.79
CA GLU A 77 3.64 8.60 7.95
C GLU A 77 4.38 8.48 9.28
N MET A 78 3.68 8.14 10.35
CA MET A 78 4.25 8.02 11.70
C MET A 78 5.34 6.94 11.81
N TYR A 79 5.40 6.00 10.88
CA TYR A 79 6.42 4.95 10.85
C TYR A 79 7.67 5.35 10.08
N ASN A 80 7.61 6.39 9.24
CA ASN A 80 8.68 6.71 8.30
C ASN A 80 9.66 7.77 8.83
N PRO A 81 10.94 7.75 8.40
CA PRO A 81 11.61 6.74 7.57
C PRO A 81 12.24 5.60 8.38
N MET A 82 12.53 4.47 7.72
CA MET A 82 13.06 3.24 8.34
C MET A 82 14.26 2.65 7.57
N PRO A 83 15.05 1.76 8.20
CA PRO A 83 15.95 0.86 7.48
C PRO A 83 15.16 -0.08 6.56
N TYR A 84 15.83 -0.67 5.57
CA TYR A 84 15.20 -1.58 4.59
C TYR A 84 14.43 -2.71 5.26
N ASP A 85 15.08 -3.47 6.16
CA ASP A 85 14.43 -4.60 6.85
C ASP A 85 13.25 -4.13 7.69
N GLY A 86 13.37 -2.98 8.38
CA GLY A 86 12.26 -2.40 9.14
C GLY A 86 11.07 -2.00 8.26
N ALA A 87 11.32 -1.43 7.08
CA ALA A 87 10.25 -1.09 6.14
C ALA A 87 9.58 -2.35 5.53
N ARG A 88 10.37 -3.40 5.24
CA ARG A 88 9.85 -4.69 4.76
C ARG A 88 8.94 -5.34 5.81
N ASP A 89 9.37 -5.37 7.07
CA ASP A 89 8.61 -5.99 8.14
C ASP A 89 7.36 -5.15 8.45
N MET A 90 7.48 -3.81 8.50
CA MET A 90 6.35 -2.90 8.70
C MET A 90 5.30 -2.96 7.57
N GLU A 91 5.71 -3.19 6.33
CA GLU A 91 4.76 -3.37 5.20
C GLU A 91 3.79 -4.52 5.47
N VAL A 92 4.30 -5.64 6.00
CA VAL A 92 3.52 -6.83 6.34
C VAL A 92 2.59 -6.54 7.53
N GLU A 93 3.14 -5.99 8.62
CA GLU A 93 2.37 -5.67 9.82
C GLU A 93 1.24 -4.67 9.54
N LEU A 94 1.52 -3.62 8.76
CA LEU A 94 0.52 -2.63 8.38
C LEU A 94 -0.59 -3.27 7.53
N ALA A 95 -0.24 -4.15 6.59
CA ALA A 95 -1.22 -4.86 5.78
C ALA A 95 -2.10 -5.80 6.61
N ILE A 96 -1.52 -6.50 7.61
CA ILE A 96 -2.28 -7.36 8.54
C ILE A 96 -3.25 -6.51 9.36
N GLY A 97 -2.77 -5.46 10.03
CA GLY A 97 -3.64 -4.62 10.88
C GLY A 97 -4.78 -3.95 10.11
N LEU A 98 -4.55 -3.55 8.85
CA LEU A 98 -5.62 -3.02 8.00
C LEU A 98 -6.66 -4.09 7.63
N ARG A 99 -6.24 -5.33 7.34
CA ARG A 99 -7.18 -6.45 7.09
C ARG A 99 -8.01 -6.75 8.34
N GLU A 100 -7.39 -6.80 9.51
CA GLU A 100 -8.10 -7.00 10.79
C GLU A 100 -9.10 -5.87 11.08
N ALA A 101 -8.80 -4.64 10.65
CA ALA A 101 -9.73 -3.51 10.72
C ALA A 101 -10.85 -3.54 9.65
N GLY A 102 -10.90 -4.59 8.82
CA GLY A 102 -11.93 -4.85 7.81
C GLY A 102 -11.67 -4.24 6.43
N TYR A 103 -10.48 -3.69 6.18
CA TYR A 103 -10.14 -3.10 4.88
C TYR A 103 -9.95 -4.20 3.82
N GLY A 104 -10.21 -3.85 2.56
CA GLY A 104 -9.78 -4.68 1.43
C GLY A 104 -8.31 -4.35 1.14
N VAL A 105 -7.38 -5.26 1.36
CA VAL A 105 -5.94 -4.98 1.26
C VAL A 105 -5.29 -5.81 0.16
N TRP A 106 -4.53 -5.14 -0.70
CA TRP A 106 -3.57 -5.78 -1.58
C TRP A 106 -2.15 -5.44 -1.18
N GLN A 107 -1.31 -6.47 -1.10
CA GLN A 107 0.12 -6.40 -0.86
C GLN A 107 0.76 -7.45 -1.75
N ALA A 108 1.71 -7.04 -2.60
CA ALA A 108 2.41 -7.91 -3.56
C ALA A 108 3.73 -7.28 -3.99
#